data_AF-A0A0N7HX02-F1
#
_entry.id   AF-A0A0N7HX02-F1
#
_cell.length_a   1.000
_cell.length_b   1.000
_cell.length_c   1.000
_cell.angle_alpha   90.00
_cell.angle_beta   90.00
_cell.angle_gamma   90.00
#
_symmetry.space_group_name_H-M   'P 1'
#
loop_
_entity.id
_entity.type
_entity.pdbx_description
1 polymer ?
#
loop_
_entity_poly.entity_id
_entity_poly.type
_entity_poly.pdbx_seq_one_letter_code
_entity_poly.pdbx_strand_id
1 'polypeptide(L)'
;MNKNECTLLKLQELQMTISIKKDLWETALINQEEAAFLLGISKETLRDKATEYKQIRNGNKIYYDPKQLKNSLMNPTHRSYLGESDLDSVFNSHL
;
A
#
# COMPACT_ATOMS: atom_id res chain seq x y z
N MET A 1 13.33 -20.87 19.66
CA MET A 1 12.99 -20.72 18.24
C MET A 1 14.28 -20.68 17.43
N ASN A 2 14.50 -21.68 16.57
CA ASN A 2 15.67 -21.77 15.70
C ASN A 2 15.55 -20.74 14.56
N LYS A 3 16.68 -20.18 14.09
CA LYS A 3 16.73 -19.27 12.93
C LYS A 3 15.98 -19.81 11.72
N ASN A 4 16.03 -21.12 11.45
CA ASN A 4 15.34 -21.75 10.33
C ASN A 4 13.80 -21.75 10.50
N GLU A 5 13.31 -21.95 11.72
CA GLU A 5 11.87 -21.87 12.04
C GLU A 5 11.38 -20.42 11.88
N CYS A 6 12.18 -19.44 12.31
CA CYS A 6 11.87 -18.03 12.12
C CYS A 6 11.82 -17.62 10.64
N THR A 7 12.78 -18.12 9.83
CA THR A 7 12.82 -17.85 8.38
C THR A 7 11.64 -18.49 7.67
N LEU A 8 11.27 -19.72 8.01
CA LEU A 8 10.13 -20.41 7.41
C LEU A 8 8.80 -19.68 7.70
N LEU A 9 8.59 -19.26 8.94
CA LEU A 9 7.37 -18.52 9.33
C LEU A 9 7.25 -17.20 8.57
N LYS A 10 8.34 -16.43 8.46
CA LYS A 10 8.35 -15.17 7.69
C LYS A 10 8.03 -15.39 6.21
N LEU A 11 8.54 -16.47 5.62
CA LEU A 11 8.22 -16.81 4.23
C LEU A 11 6.73 -17.15 4.05
N GLN A 12 6.14 -17.88 5.00
CA GLN A 12 4.71 -18.19 4.97
C GLN A 12 3.85 -16.94 5.11
N GLU A 13 4.21 -16.02 6.01
CA GLU A 13 3.53 -14.73 6.18
C GLU A 13 3.59 -13.87 4.91
N LEU A 14 4.76 -13.80 4.27
CA LEU A 14 4.94 -13.09 3.00
C LEU A 14 4.09 -13.71 1.90
N GLN A 15 4.07 -15.04 1.79
CA GLN A 15 3.29 -15.74 0.78
C GLN A 15 1.79 -15.52 0.97
N MET A 16 1.30 -15.60 2.22
CA MET A 16 -0.08 -15.25 2.55
C MET A 16 -0.41 -13.81 2.14
N THR A 17 0.47 -12.86 2.47
CA THR A 17 0.30 -11.44 2.13
C THR A 17 0.22 -11.24 0.62
N ILE A 18 1.08 -11.89 -0.15
CA ILE A 18 1.08 -11.83 -1.62
C ILE A 18 -0.24 -12.38 -2.18
N SER A 19 -0.72 -13.52 -1.68
CA SER A 19 -1.98 -14.12 -2.12
C SER A 19 -3.17 -13.21 -1.84
N ILE A 20 -3.29 -12.68 -0.61
CA ILE A 20 -4.38 -11.76 -0.24
C ILE A 20 -4.35 -10.52 -1.14
N LYS A 21 -3.17 -9.93 -1.37
CA LYS A 21 -3.05 -8.76 -2.25
C LYS A 21 -3.47 -9.09 -3.68
N LYS A 22 -3.11 -10.26 -4.20
CA LYS A 22 -3.51 -10.70 -5.54
C LYS A 22 -5.04 -10.74 -5.69
N ASP A 23 -5.73 -11.34 -4.72
CA ASP A 23 -7.19 -11.46 -4.74
C ASP A 23 -7.87 -10.08 -4.65
N LEU A 24 -7.33 -9.19 -3.81
CA LEU A 24 -7.83 -7.82 -3.66
C LEU A 24 -7.65 -6.99 -4.94
N TRP A 25 -6.59 -7.19 -5.72
CA TRP A 25 -6.41 -6.50 -7.01
C TRP A 25 -7.44 -6.91 -8.07
N GLU A 26 -8.02 -8.11 -7.95
CA GLU A 26 -9.02 -8.64 -8.88
C GLU A 26 -10.46 -8.32 -8.43
N THR A 27 -10.63 -7.86 -7.19
CA THR A 27 -11.93 -7.52 -6.61
C THR A 27 -12.51 -6.24 -7.22
N ALA A 28 -13.84 -6.18 -7.38
CA ALA A 28 -14.51 -5.03 -8.03
C ALA A 28 -14.44 -3.73 -7.20
N LEU A 29 -14.70 -3.84 -5.89
CA LEU A 29 -14.63 -2.73 -4.94
C LEU A 29 -14.08 -3.25 -3.62
N ILE A 30 -13.17 -2.50 -3.03
CA ILE A 30 -12.56 -2.81 -1.74
C ILE A 30 -12.81 -1.66 -0.76
N ASN A 31 -12.82 -1.97 0.53
CA ASN A 31 -12.99 -0.97 1.57
C ASN A 31 -11.67 -0.20 1.84
N GLN A 32 -11.73 0.80 2.73
CA GLN A 32 -10.57 1.64 3.05
C GLN A 32 -9.40 0.88 3.70
N GLU A 33 -9.66 -0.14 4.51
CA GLU A 33 -8.61 -0.95 5.14
C GLU A 33 -7.88 -1.82 4.12
N GLU A 34 -8.65 -2.47 3.26
CA GLU A 34 -8.14 -3.28 2.14
C GLU A 34 -7.32 -2.43 1.16
N ALA A 35 -7.79 -1.21 0.84
CA ALA A 35 -7.07 -0.29 -0.03
C ALA A 35 -5.74 0.17 0.60
N ALA A 36 -5.75 0.53 1.88
CA ALA A 36 -4.53 0.91 2.61
C ALA A 36 -3.53 -0.25 2.65
N PHE A 37 -4.02 -1.47 2.91
CA PHE A 37 -3.22 -2.70 2.90
C PHE A 37 -2.62 -2.98 1.52
N LEU A 38 -3.42 -2.89 0.44
CA LEU A 38 -2.94 -3.06 -0.93
C LEU A 38 -1.77 -2.13 -1.24
N LEU A 39 -1.94 -0.84 -0.93
CA LEU A 39 -0.97 0.22 -1.19
C LEU A 39 0.22 0.20 -0.21
N GLY A 40 0.12 -0.49 0.93
CA GLY A 40 1.16 -0.51 1.95
C GLY A 40 1.31 0.84 2.67
N ILE A 41 0.21 1.58 2.82
CA ILE A 41 0.17 2.89 3.51
C ILE A 41 -0.86 2.86 4.65
N SER A 42 -0.85 3.86 5.52
CA SER A 42 -1.85 3.98 6.57
C SER A 42 -3.20 4.50 6.03
N LYS A 43 -4.27 4.29 6.80
CA LYS A 43 -5.62 4.79 6.47
C LYS A 43 -5.68 6.32 6.41
N GLU A 44 -4.89 6.97 7.24
CA GLU A 44 -4.75 8.42 7.32
C GLU A 44 -4.11 8.94 6.03
N THR A 45 -2.97 8.38 5.62
CA THR A 45 -2.30 8.73 4.36
C THR A 45 -3.21 8.50 3.15
N LEU A 46 -3.96 7.39 3.14
CA LEU A 46 -4.94 7.12 2.09
C LEU A 46 -6.05 8.18 2.05
N ARG A 47 -6.52 8.63 3.22
CA ARG A 47 -7.56 9.65 3.35
C ARG A 47 -7.07 11.03 2.89
N ASP A 48 -5.85 11.39 3.23
CA ASP A 48 -5.25 12.67 2.83
C ASP A 48 -5.04 12.73 1.31
N LYS A 49 -4.82 11.57 0.69
CA LYS A 49 -4.73 11.38 -0.76
C LYS A 49 -6.04 10.94 -1.41
N ALA A 50 -7.19 11.16 -0.78
CA ALA A 50 -8.48 10.65 -1.27
C ALA A 50 -8.84 11.11 -2.69
N THR A 51 -8.39 12.30 -3.09
CA THR A 51 -8.59 12.84 -4.46
C THR A 51 -7.76 12.09 -5.50
N GLU A 52 -6.53 11.71 -5.15
CA GLU A 52 -5.59 10.97 -6.02
C GLU A 52 -6.05 9.52 -6.25
N TYR A 53 -6.62 8.92 -5.21
CA TYR A 53 -7.07 7.52 -5.23
C TYR A 53 -8.56 7.36 -5.57
N LYS A 54 -9.24 8.44 -5.96
CA LYS A 54 -10.63 8.44 -6.45
C LYS A 54 -11.59 7.65 -5.53
N GLN A 55 -11.66 8.05 -4.26
CA GLN A 55 -12.58 7.43 -3.29
C GLN A 55 -14.04 7.39 -3.81
N ILE A 56 -14.73 6.28 -3.58
CA ILE A 56 -16.14 6.10 -3.90
C ILE A 56 -16.92 6.08 -2.58
N ARG A 57 -17.79 7.06 -2.37
CA ARG A 57 -18.61 7.14 -1.15
C ARG A 57 -19.99 6.53 -1.40
N ASN A 58 -20.40 5.61 -0.53
CA ASN A 58 -21.75 5.06 -0.51
C ASN A 58 -22.30 5.16 0.93
N GLY A 59 -23.06 6.23 1.17
CA GLY A 59 -23.46 6.63 2.53
C GLY A 59 -22.25 6.92 3.40
N ASN A 60 -22.17 6.23 4.55
CA ASN A 60 -21.05 6.36 5.50
C ASN A 60 -19.84 5.46 5.15
N LYS A 61 -19.93 4.66 4.08
CA LYS A 61 -18.87 3.73 3.68
C LYS A 61 -18.03 4.31 2.55
N ILE A 62 -16.72 4.08 2.63
CA ILE A 62 -15.74 4.48 1.61
C ILE A 62 -15.19 3.22 0.94
N TYR A 63 -15.26 3.22 -0.39
CA TYR A 63 -14.80 2.15 -1.25
C TYR A 63 -13.78 2.67 -2.26
N TYR A 64 -13.00 1.75 -2.81
CA TYR A 64 -11.99 2.02 -3.84
C TYR A 64 -12.09 0.96 -4.93
N ASP A 65 -11.83 1.37 -6.17
CA ASP A 65 -11.66 0.47 -7.31
C ASP A 65 -10.17 0.11 -7.43
N PRO A 66 -9.78 -1.16 -7.24
CA PRO A 66 -8.38 -1.58 -7.33
C PRO A 66 -7.74 -1.27 -8.69
N LYS A 67 -8.49 -1.28 -9.80
CA LYS A 67 -7.94 -0.92 -11.12
C LYS A 67 -7.57 0.56 -11.16
N GLN A 68 -8.36 1.43 -10.55
CA GLN A 68 -8.05 2.85 -10.44
C GLN A 68 -6.87 3.11 -9.52
N LEU A 69 -6.79 2.41 -8.38
CA LEU A 69 -5.63 2.48 -7.49
C LEU A 69 -4.34 2.09 -8.21
N LYS A 70 -4.37 1.01 -9.00
CA LYS A 70 -3.22 0.56 -9.80
C LYS A 70 -2.81 1.61 -10.83
N ASN A 71 -3.77 2.26 -11.49
CA ASN A 71 -3.48 3.33 -12.44
C ASN A 71 -2.88 4.57 -11.75
N SER A 72 -3.36 4.94 -10.56
CA SER A 72 -2.77 6.03 -9.78
C SER A 72 -1.31 5.76 -9.39
N LEU A 73 -0.96 4.50 -9.08
CA LEU A 73 0.44 4.09 -8.82
C LEU A 73 1.34 4.19 -10.06
N MET A 74 0.79 3.97 -11.25
CA MET A 74 1.54 3.96 -12.51
C MET A 74 1.70 5.36 -13.11
N ASN A 75 0.95 6.35 -12.64
CA ASN A 75 1.03 7.73 -13.12
C ASN A 75 2.13 8.50 -12.36
N PRO A 76 3.27 8.83 -13.02
CA PRO A 76 4.40 9.51 -12.37
C PRO A 76 4.08 10.96 -11.97
N THR A 77 2.97 11.53 -12.45
CA THR A 77 2.56 12.92 -12.19
C THR A 77 2.24 13.20 -10.72
N HIS A 78 2.03 12.17 -9.89
CA HIS A 78 1.76 12.31 -8.46
C HIS A 78 2.91 11.85 -7.54
N ARG A 79 4.09 11.55 -8.11
CA ARG A 79 5.32 11.26 -7.31
C ARG A 79 5.91 12.47 -6.60
N SER A 80 5.33 13.65 -6.77
CA SER A 80 5.77 14.87 -6.07
C SER A 80 4.96 15.04 -4.79
N TYR A 81 5.39 14.44 -3.68
CA TYR A 81 5.12 14.81 -2.26
C TYR A 81 5.33 13.65 -1.26
N LEU A 82 6.04 12.58 -1.62
CA LEU A 82 6.69 11.75 -0.61
C LEU A 82 8.08 12.34 -0.43
N GLY A 83 8.32 12.93 0.74
CA GLY A 83 9.57 13.59 1.08
C GLY A 83 10.78 12.78 0.67
N GLU A 84 11.58 13.37 -0.21
CA GLU A 84 13.02 13.18 -0.23
C GLU A 84 13.58 13.72 1.11
N SER A 85 13.38 12.96 2.18
CA SER A 85 14.10 13.18 3.44
C SER A 85 14.07 11.88 4.22
N ASP A 86 15.09 11.03 4.00
CA ASP A 86 15.76 10.23 5.05
C ASP A 86 16.45 8.95 4.56
N LEU A 87 16.46 8.65 3.25
CA LEU A 87 17.35 7.60 2.73
C LEU A 87 18.75 8.12 2.34
N ASP A 88 18.90 9.39 1.95
CA ASP A 88 20.22 9.98 1.68
C ASP A 88 20.99 10.41 2.94
N SER A 89 20.31 10.55 4.08
CA SER A 89 20.94 10.88 5.37
C SER A 89 21.78 9.72 5.93
N VAL A 90 21.39 8.47 5.63
CA VAL A 90 22.11 7.29 6.11
C VAL A 90 23.39 7.03 5.31
N PHE A 91 23.43 7.40 4.03
CA PHE A 91 24.60 7.15 3.17
C PHE A 91 25.69 8.24 3.24
N ASN A 92 25.35 9.48 3.62
CA ASN A 92 26.31 10.59 3.66
C ASN A 92 26.97 10.83 5.03
N SER A 93 26.70 9.98 6.03
CA SER A 93 27.34 10.10 7.36
C SER A 93 28.67 9.33 7.48
N HIS A 94 29.16 8.69 6.41
CA HIS A 94 30.43 7.96 6.38
C HIS A 94 31.26 8.28 5.12
N LEU A 95 31.58 9.55 4.91
CA LEU A 95 32.70 9.99 4.07
C LEU A 95 33.47 11.11 4.77
#